data_AF-A0A1G0DY93-F1
#
_entry.id   AF-A0A1G0DY93-F1
#
_cell.length_a   1.000
_cell.length_b   1.000
_cell.length_c   1.000
_cell.angle_alpha   90.00
_cell.angle_beta   90.00
_cell.angle_gamma   90.00
#
_symmetry.space_group_name_H-M   'P 1'
#
loop_
_entity.id
_entity.type
_entity.pdbx_description
1 polymer ?
#
loop_
_entity_poly.entity_id
_entity_poly.type
_entity_poly.pdbx_seq_one_letter_code
_entity_poly.pdbx_strand_id
1 'polypeptide(L)'
;MNKQINANDVSKRQAKSMANQQGFATAEEKDRAKKELLLDLHTSSLGSAALTIQNIFHSDDLDLAKLMAELGRQQTSINKGNPYLLESMLINQMQVLQAMFTCAATQTSRSTMFSQMQAYADIAIKVNNACRKTILAINQLKNPAPATFIKQQNNAVNQQVNNDQPASEKNKKPANELLIEEKRNETLDFRRTTETIPAHPAMETVEVGRRKDT
;
A
#
# COMPACT_ATOMS: atom_id res chain seq x y z
N MET A 1 -41.93 77.56 18.31
CA MET A 1 -40.62 77.17 17.75
C MET A 1 -40.48 75.65 17.88
N ASN A 2 -41.14 74.90 17.00
CA ASN A 2 -41.24 73.44 17.08
C ASN A 2 -40.51 72.83 15.87
N LYS A 3 -39.37 72.16 16.14
CA LYS A 3 -38.54 71.50 15.12
C LYS A 3 -39.25 70.24 14.66
N GLN A 4 -39.74 70.23 13.41
CA GLN A 4 -40.17 69.02 12.71
C GLN A 4 -38.96 68.09 12.53
N ILE A 5 -38.95 66.99 13.29
CA ILE A 5 -37.99 65.90 13.07
C ILE A 5 -38.51 65.11 11.86
N ASN A 6 -37.78 65.24 10.76
CA ASN A 6 -38.12 64.67 9.46
C ASN A 6 -38.10 63.13 9.51
N ALA A 7 -39.26 62.50 9.24
CA ALA A 7 -39.45 61.04 9.24
C ALA A 7 -38.46 60.28 8.32
N ASN A 8 -37.87 60.97 7.33
CA ASN A 8 -36.87 60.40 6.42
C ASN A 8 -35.51 60.11 7.09
N ASP A 9 -35.19 60.76 8.21
CA ASP A 9 -33.94 60.57 8.94
C ASP A 9 -34.01 59.34 9.86
N VAL A 10 -35.19 59.05 10.41
CA VAL A 10 -35.45 57.87 11.25
C VAL A 10 -35.39 56.58 10.42
N SER A 11 -35.97 56.59 9.21
CA SER A 11 -35.98 55.42 8.32
C SER A 11 -34.58 55.08 7.77
N LYS A 12 -33.72 56.09 7.52
CA LYS A 12 -32.33 55.87 7.12
C LYS A 12 -31.45 55.34 8.26
N ARG A 13 -31.72 55.77 9.51
CA ARG A 13 -31.02 55.25 10.69
C ARG A 13 -31.41 53.81 11.01
N GLN A 14 -32.69 53.45 10.85
CA GLN A 14 -33.15 52.07 11.00
C GLN A 14 -32.63 51.15 9.89
N ALA A 15 -32.59 51.61 8.64
CA ALA A 15 -31.99 50.84 7.54
C ALA A 15 -30.47 50.64 7.71
N LYS A 16 -29.76 51.66 8.24
CA LYS A 16 -28.31 51.55 8.53
C LYS A 16 -28.02 50.67 9.76
N SER A 17 -28.95 50.62 10.72
CA SER A 17 -28.92 49.70 11.88
C SER A 17 -29.14 48.24 11.48
N MET A 18 -30.03 47.97 10.52
CA MET A 18 -30.31 46.61 10.03
C MET A 18 -29.22 46.12 9.05
N ALA A 19 -28.61 47.01 8.26
CA ALA A 19 -27.47 46.67 7.41
C ALA A 19 -26.16 46.41 8.21
N ASN A 20 -26.02 47.01 9.40
CA ASN A 20 -24.84 46.81 10.26
C ASN A 20 -24.92 45.55 11.14
N GLN A 21 -26.04 44.81 11.12
CA GLN A 21 -26.22 43.55 11.85
C GLN A 21 -25.88 42.29 11.04
N GLN A 22 -25.55 42.43 9.75
CA GLN A 22 -25.18 41.28 8.91
C GLN A 22 -23.66 41.03 8.79
N GLY A 23 -22.80 41.71 9.56
CA GLY A 23 -21.37 41.79 9.23
C GLY A 23 -20.33 41.28 10.25
N PHE A 24 -20.66 41.05 11.52
CA PHE A 24 -19.63 40.80 12.53
C PHE A 24 -19.98 39.64 13.45
N ALA A 25 -19.53 38.43 13.11
CA ALA A 25 -19.45 37.32 14.05
C ALA A 25 -18.67 37.78 15.30
N THR A 26 -19.23 37.55 16.48
CA THR A 26 -18.61 37.91 17.76
C THR A 26 -17.27 37.18 17.94
N ALA A 27 -16.34 37.73 18.72
CA ALA A 27 -15.02 37.14 18.91
C ALA A 27 -15.11 35.70 19.46
N GLU A 28 -16.11 35.42 20.30
CA GLU A 28 -16.38 34.08 20.84
C GLU A 28 -16.96 33.11 19.79
N GLU A 29 -17.77 33.59 18.85
CA GLU A 29 -18.25 32.78 17.72
C GLU A 29 -17.11 32.44 16.76
N LYS A 30 -16.19 33.38 16.51
CA LYS A 30 -14.99 33.13 15.71
C LYS A 30 -14.06 32.12 16.37
N ASP A 31 -13.90 32.18 17.70
CA ASP A 31 -13.07 31.23 18.45
C ASP A 31 -13.71 29.83 18.47
N ARG A 32 -15.03 29.73 18.64
CA ARG A 32 -15.76 28.45 18.52
C ARG A 32 -15.64 27.85 17.12
N ALA A 33 -15.89 28.65 16.08
CA ALA A 33 -15.75 28.19 14.69
C ALA A 33 -14.33 27.73 14.37
N LYS A 34 -13.30 28.41 14.91
CA LYS A 34 -11.91 28.00 14.76
C LYS A 34 -11.62 26.66 15.42
N LYS A 35 -12.15 26.43 16.62
CA LYS A 35 -12.01 25.16 17.36
C LYS A 35 -12.71 24.00 16.65
N GLU A 36 -13.90 24.26 16.10
CA GLU A 36 -14.66 23.27 15.31
C GLU A 36 -13.93 22.93 14.01
N LEU A 37 -13.43 23.94 13.28
CA LEU A 37 -12.60 23.73 12.09
C LEU A 37 -11.34 22.91 12.40
N LEU A 38 -10.69 23.18 13.53
CA LEU A 38 -9.54 22.39 13.99
C LEU A 38 -9.92 20.94 14.27
N LEU A 39 -11.06 20.70 14.92
CA LEU A 39 -11.56 19.36 15.19
C LEU A 39 -11.82 18.60 13.90
N ASP A 40 -12.47 19.22 12.92
CA ASP A 40 -12.73 18.63 11.60
C ASP A 40 -11.43 18.32 10.86
N LEU A 41 -10.46 19.21 10.94
CA LEU A 41 -9.14 19.01 10.34
C LEU A 41 -8.42 17.82 10.96
N HIS A 42 -8.47 17.66 12.29
CA HIS A 42 -7.88 16.52 12.98
C HIS A 42 -8.63 15.21 12.78
N THR A 43 -9.96 15.27 12.61
CA THR A 43 -10.82 14.08 12.48
C THR A 43 -10.84 13.55 11.04
N SER A 44 -10.73 14.43 10.05
CA SER A 44 -10.66 14.04 8.64
C SER A 44 -9.30 13.44 8.30
N SER A 45 -9.30 12.30 7.59
CA SER A 45 -8.07 11.67 7.08
C SER A 45 -7.25 12.63 6.21
N LEU A 46 -7.91 13.45 5.39
CA LEU A 46 -7.28 14.43 4.52
C LEU A 46 -6.66 15.58 5.33
N GLY A 47 -7.41 16.11 6.30
CA GLY A 47 -6.98 17.21 7.15
C GLY A 47 -5.79 16.82 8.04
N SER A 48 -5.86 15.64 8.64
CA SER A 48 -4.80 15.10 9.49
C SER A 48 -3.51 14.85 8.69
N ALA A 49 -3.62 14.32 7.47
CA ALA A 49 -2.48 14.16 6.58
C ALA A 49 -1.85 15.49 6.20
N ALA A 50 -2.66 16.48 5.80
CA ALA A 50 -2.18 17.81 5.43
C ALA A 50 -1.45 18.51 6.58
N LEU A 51 -2.03 18.47 7.79
CA LEU A 51 -1.44 19.07 8.99
C LEU A 51 -0.12 18.37 9.37
N THR A 52 -0.07 17.04 9.26
CA THR A 52 1.14 16.27 9.54
C THR A 52 2.26 16.64 8.55
N ILE A 53 1.96 16.76 7.26
CA ILE A 53 2.93 17.18 6.24
C ILE A 53 3.45 18.59 6.54
N GLN A 54 2.57 19.54 6.83
CA GLN A 54 2.97 20.91 7.17
C GLN A 54 3.88 20.93 8.41
N ASN A 55 3.54 20.14 9.44
CA ASN A 55 4.33 20.06 10.67
C ASN A 55 5.70 19.40 10.49
N ILE A 56 5.82 18.38 9.62
CA ILE A 56 7.10 17.68 9.39
C ILE A 56 8.08 18.56 8.62
N PHE A 57 7.60 19.27 7.61
CA PHE A 57 8.46 20.05 6.72
C PHE A 57 8.64 21.51 7.14
N HIS A 58 8.02 21.94 8.26
CA HIS A 58 8.10 23.29 8.83
C HIS A 58 8.09 24.40 7.77
N SER A 59 7.27 24.22 6.74
CA SER A 59 7.27 25.11 5.59
C SER A 59 6.25 26.20 5.84
N ASP A 60 6.70 27.35 6.36
CA ASP A 60 5.87 28.53 6.61
C ASP A 60 5.18 29.03 5.32
N ASP A 61 5.75 28.72 4.16
CA ASP A 61 5.20 29.05 2.83
C ASP A 61 4.12 28.07 2.34
N LEU A 62 3.89 26.96 3.04
CA LEU A 62 2.96 25.93 2.59
C LEU A 62 1.53 26.23 3.07
N ASP A 63 0.74 26.83 2.17
CA ASP A 63 -0.69 27.08 2.38
C ASP A 63 -1.45 25.76 2.58
N LEU A 64 -1.97 25.57 3.80
CA LEU A 64 -2.70 24.37 4.22
C LEU A 64 -3.91 24.09 3.32
N ALA A 65 -4.62 25.12 2.87
CA ALA A 65 -5.80 24.94 2.03
C ALA A 65 -5.42 24.42 0.64
N LYS A 66 -4.31 24.93 0.06
CA LYS A 66 -3.77 24.42 -1.21
C LYS A 66 -3.26 22.99 -1.08
N LEU A 67 -2.58 22.67 0.03
CA LEU A 67 -2.12 21.31 0.31
C LEU A 67 -3.28 20.32 0.41
N MET A 68 -4.33 20.67 1.17
CA MET A 68 -5.53 19.84 1.27
C MET A 68 -6.22 19.65 -0.09
N ALA A 69 -6.30 20.72 -0.90
CA ALA A 69 -6.89 20.64 -2.24
C ALA A 69 -6.10 19.69 -3.16
N GLU A 70 -4.76 19.75 -3.13
CA GLU A 70 -3.93 18.88 -3.96
C GLU A 70 -3.98 17.42 -3.49
N LEU A 71 -3.92 17.16 -2.18
CA LEU A 71 -4.09 15.80 -1.64
C LEU A 71 -5.47 15.23 -1.99
N GLY A 72 -6.53 16.04 -1.92
CA GLY A 72 -7.88 15.65 -2.32
C GLY A 72 -7.98 15.36 -3.83
N ARG A 73 -7.28 16.13 -4.66
CA ARG A 73 -7.18 15.90 -6.11
C ARG A 73 -6.51 14.55 -6.40
N GLN A 74 -5.38 14.26 -5.75
CA GLN A 74 -4.67 12.99 -5.89
C GLN A 74 -5.53 11.81 -5.45
N GLN A 75 -6.20 11.90 -4.29
CA GLN A 75 -7.11 10.86 -3.81
C GLN A 75 -8.27 10.63 -4.78
N THR A 76 -8.86 11.71 -5.31
CA THR A 76 -9.95 11.61 -6.31
C THR A 76 -9.46 10.94 -7.60
N SER A 77 -8.25 11.24 -8.05
CA SER A 77 -7.63 10.59 -9.22
C SER A 77 -7.41 9.08 -9.00
N ILE A 78 -6.94 8.68 -7.82
CA ILE A 78 -6.78 7.26 -7.46
C ILE A 78 -8.14 6.56 -7.42
N ASN A 79 -9.14 7.16 -6.78
CA ASN A 79 -10.50 6.60 -6.67
C ASN A 79 -11.19 6.45 -8.03
N LYS A 80 -10.84 7.29 -9.01
CA LYS A 80 -11.32 7.18 -10.40
C LYS A 80 -10.67 6.01 -11.18
N GLY A 81 -9.86 5.18 -10.52
CA GLY A 81 -9.25 4.01 -11.12
C GLY A 81 -8.03 4.33 -11.98
N ASN A 82 -7.32 5.42 -11.68
CA ASN A 82 -6.02 5.70 -12.32
C ASN A 82 -4.87 5.11 -11.46
N PRO A 83 -4.38 3.89 -11.77
CA PRO A 83 -3.32 3.25 -10.99
C PRO A 83 -1.95 3.93 -11.20
N TYR A 84 -1.78 4.69 -12.28
CA TYR A 84 -0.48 5.28 -12.64
C TYR A 84 0.02 6.27 -11.59
N LEU A 85 -0.87 6.99 -10.91
CA LEU A 85 -0.49 7.92 -9.85
C LEU A 85 0.10 7.18 -8.65
N LEU A 86 -0.51 6.06 -8.25
CA LEU A 86 -0.03 5.22 -7.16
C LEU A 86 1.27 4.49 -7.56
N GLU A 87 1.35 3.97 -8.79
CA GLU A 87 2.56 3.35 -9.32
C GLU A 87 3.73 4.35 -9.35
N SER A 88 3.51 5.56 -9.86
CA SER A 88 4.53 6.61 -9.89
C SER A 88 4.99 7.00 -8.49
N MET A 89 4.06 7.10 -7.54
CA MET A 89 4.39 7.36 -6.13
C MET A 89 5.28 6.25 -5.56
N LEU A 90 4.93 4.98 -5.76
CA LEU A 90 5.71 3.84 -5.27
C LEU A 90 7.09 3.75 -5.95
N ILE A 91 7.19 4.07 -7.24
CA ILE A 91 8.47 4.13 -7.96
C ILE A 91 9.36 5.21 -7.37
N ASN A 92 8.85 6.42 -7.15
CA ASN A 92 9.62 7.50 -6.54
C ASN A 92 10.08 7.14 -5.12
N GLN A 93 9.21 6.54 -4.30
CA GLN A 93 9.59 6.04 -2.97
C GLN A 93 10.68 4.97 -3.05
N MET A 94 10.57 4.04 -3.99
CA MET A 94 11.59 3.01 -4.23
C MET A 94 12.95 3.63 -4.60
N GLN A 95 12.97 4.68 -5.42
CA GLN A 95 14.20 5.38 -5.78
C GLN A 95 14.86 6.05 -4.56
N VAL A 96 14.06 6.68 -3.68
CA VAL A 96 14.57 7.25 -2.42
C VAL A 96 15.16 6.16 -1.53
N LEU A 97 14.46 5.03 -1.36
CA LEU A 97 14.97 3.90 -0.59
C LEU A 97 16.26 3.35 -1.21
N GLN A 98 16.35 3.22 -2.53
CA GLN A 98 17.58 2.78 -3.19
C GLN A 98 18.75 3.75 -2.94
N ALA A 99 18.50 5.06 -2.94
CA ALA A 99 19.52 6.05 -2.59
C ALA A 99 19.96 5.93 -1.12
N MET A 100 19.02 5.70 -0.19
CA MET A 100 19.33 5.44 1.21
C MET A 100 20.17 4.17 1.40
N PHE A 101 19.86 3.10 0.66
CA PHE A 101 20.66 1.87 0.67
C PHE A 101 22.10 2.16 0.22
N THR A 102 22.28 2.84 -0.91
CA THR A 102 23.61 3.17 -1.43
C THR A 102 24.38 4.01 -0.42
N CYS A 103 23.74 5.02 0.18
CA CYS A 103 24.34 5.84 1.24
C CYS A 103 24.77 4.98 2.44
N ALA A 104 23.89 4.14 2.98
CA ALA A 104 24.20 3.28 4.12
C ALA A 104 25.32 2.27 3.80
N ALA A 105 25.33 1.69 2.60
CA ALA A 105 26.38 0.78 2.16
C ALA A 105 27.74 1.48 2.05
N THR A 106 27.78 2.68 1.46
CA THR A 106 29.00 3.51 1.42
C THR A 106 29.48 3.86 2.82
N GLN A 107 28.59 4.27 3.72
CA GLN A 107 28.95 4.60 5.10
C GLN A 107 29.45 3.38 5.88
N THR A 108 28.88 2.20 5.64
CA THR A 108 29.36 0.93 6.22
C THR A 108 30.81 0.67 5.82
N SER A 109 31.15 0.80 4.54
CA SER A 109 32.52 0.58 4.04
C SER A 109 33.53 1.61 4.57
N ARG A 110 33.07 2.82 4.91
CA ARG A 110 33.91 3.91 5.44
C ARG A 110 34.03 3.89 6.96
N SER A 111 33.20 3.11 7.64
CA SER A 111 33.18 3.04 9.10
C SER A 111 34.37 2.23 9.61
N THR A 112 35.15 2.83 10.50
CA THR A 112 36.27 2.16 11.19
C THR A 112 35.83 1.51 12.50
N MET A 113 34.78 2.03 13.13
CA MET A 113 34.20 1.49 14.36
C MET A 113 33.16 0.41 14.03
N PHE A 114 33.29 -0.76 14.66
CA PHE A 114 32.37 -1.88 14.45
C PHE A 114 30.91 -1.52 14.75
N SER A 115 30.65 -0.73 15.80
CA SER A 115 29.29 -0.30 16.16
C SER A 115 28.62 0.54 15.07
N GLN A 116 29.37 1.43 14.41
CA GLN A 116 28.87 2.26 13.31
C GLN A 116 28.67 1.41 12.05
N MET A 117 29.62 0.52 11.76
CA MET A 117 29.53 -0.44 10.65
C MET A 117 28.28 -1.31 10.79
N GLN A 118 28.03 -1.87 11.98
CA GLN A 118 26.85 -2.67 12.26
C GLN A 118 25.57 -1.86 12.11
N ALA A 119 25.51 -0.63 12.63
CA ALA A 119 24.35 0.24 12.52
C ALA A 119 23.99 0.56 11.05
N TYR A 120 24.98 0.93 10.24
CA TYR A 120 24.75 1.22 8.81
C TYR A 120 24.43 -0.05 8.01
N ALA A 121 25.05 -1.19 8.31
CA ALA A 121 24.71 -2.46 7.69
C ALA A 121 23.26 -2.87 7.99
N ASP A 122 22.81 -2.72 9.23
CA ASP A 122 21.42 -2.98 9.63
C ASP A 122 20.44 -2.07 8.90
N ILE A 123 20.77 -0.78 8.76
CA ILE A 123 19.97 0.18 7.98
C ILE A 123 19.90 -0.28 6.51
N ALA A 124 21.03 -0.63 5.90
CA ALA A 124 21.07 -1.08 4.51
C ALA A 124 20.20 -2.33 4.29
N ILE A 125 20.27 -3.33 5.17
CA ILE A 125 19.45 -4.54 5.10
C ILE A 125 17.96 -4.21 5.24
N LYS A 126 17.59 -3.35 6.21
CA LYS A 126 16.20 -2.91 6.41
C LYS A 126 15.65 -2.19 5.18
N VAL A 127 16.42 -1.28 4.60
CA VAL A 127 16.04 -0.53 3.40
C VAL A 127 15.90 -1.45 2.19
N ASN A 128 16.81 -2.39 1.98
CA ASN A 128 16.70 -3.40 0.91
C ASN A 128 15.42 -4.26 1.05
N ASN A 129 15.07 -4.66 2.29
CA ASN A 129 13.83 -5.35 2.55
C ASN A 129 12.59 -4.48 2.28
N ALA A 130 12.65 -3.17 2.55
CA ALA A 130 11.60 -2.24 2.19
C ALA A 130 11.46 -2.09 0.66
N CYS A 131 12.56 -1.96 -0.10
CA CYS A 131 12.54 -1.92 -1.56
C CYS A 131 11.83 -3.14 -2.16
N ARG A 132 12.13 -4.35 -1.67
CA ARG A 132 11.47 -5.58 -2.12
C ARG A 132 9.96 -5.55 -1.89
N LYS A 133 9.51 -5.04 -0.73
CA LYS A 133 8.08 -4.87 -0.43
C LYS A 133 7.41 -3.89 -1.40
N THR A 134 8.08 -2.78 -1.73
CA THR A 134 7.57 -1.80 -2.71
C THR A 134 7.46 -2.41 -4.11
N ILE A 135 8.47 -3.18 -4.55
CA ILE A 135 8.41 -3.91 -5.84
C ILE A 135 7.24 -4.89 -5.87
N LEU A 136 7.03 -5.65 -4.77
CA LEU A 136 5.88 -6.54 -4.66
C LEU A 136 4.55 -5.78 -4.71
N ALA A 137 4.44 -4.63 -4.05
CA ALA A 137 3.24 -3.79 -4.11
C ALA A 137 2.96 -3.27 -5.53
N ILE A 138 3.99 -2.85 -6.27
CA ILE A 138 3.85 -2.45 -7.69
C ILE A 138 3.39 -3.65 -8.53
N ASN A 139 3.98 -4.83 -8.34
CA ASN A 139 3.57 -6.03 -9.08
C ASN A 139 2.12 -6.43 -8.78
N GLN A 140 1.69 -6.34 -7.52
CA GLN A 140 0.30 -6.60 -7.11
C GLN A 140 -0.67 -5.57 -7.68
N LEU A 141 -0.24 -4.31 -7.82
CA LEU A 141 -1.04 -3.26 -8.45
C LEU A 141 -1.23 -3.51 -9.95
N LYS A 142 -0.18 -4.00 -10.64
CA LYS A 142 -0.23 -4.30 -12.09
C LYS A 142 -0.99 -5.57 -12.41
N ASN A 143 -0.81 -6.60 -11.58
CA ASN A 143 -1.40 -7.92 -11.75
C ASN A 143 -2.07 -8.35 -10.43
N PRO A 144 -3.29 -7.87 -10.14
CA PRO A 144 -4.00 -8.31 -8.95
C PRO A 144 -4.21 -9.82 -9.05
N ALA A 145 -3.77 -10.57 -8.03
CA ALA A 145 -3.96 -12.01 -8.00
C ALA A 145 -5.46 -12.31 -8.14
N PRO A 146 -5.87 -13.26 -9.01
CA PRO A 146 -7.26 -13.63 -9.12
C PRO A 146 -7.73 -14.11 -7.74
N ALA A 147 -8.82 -13.53 -7.25
CA ALA A 147 -9.42 -13.93 -5.99
C ALA A 147 -9.68 -15.43 -6.06
N THR A 148 -8.85 -16.20 -5.36
CA THR A 148 -9.07 -17.64 -5.23
C THR A 148 -10.23 -17.76 -4.26
N PHE A 149 -11.44 -17.71 -4.80
CA PHE A 149 -12.64 -18.07 -4.08
C PHE A 149 -12.53 -19.55 -3.79
N ILE A 150 -11.88 -19.90 -2.67
CA ILE A 150 -12.00 -21.23 -2.09
C ILE A 150 -13.45 -21.30 -1.62
N LYS A 151 -14.31 -21.72 -2.54
CA LYS A 151 -15.70 -22.09 -2.26
C LYS A 151 -15.56 -23.18 -1.20
N GLN A 152 -15.89 -22.86 0.05
CA GLN A 152 -15.81 -23.80 1.16
C GLN A 152 -16.57 -25.06 0.73
N GLN A 153 -15.83 -26.11 0.40
CA GLN A 153 -16.42 -27.41 0.17
C GLN A 153 -16.82 -27.88 1.56
N ASN A 154 -18.11 -27.74 1.87
CA ASN A 154 -18.69 -28.15 3.13
C ASN A 154 -18.54 -29.67 3.23
N ASN A 155 -17.40 -30.13 3.75
CA ASN A 155 -17.07 -31.55 3.86
C ASN A 155 -17.73 -32.15 5.10
N ALA A 156 -19.03 -31.92 5.24
CA ALA A 156 -19.88 -32.62 6.19
C ALA A 156 -20.25 -33.99 5.60
N VAL A 157 -19.24 -34.81 5.29
CA VAL A 157 -19.43 -36.24 5.07
C VAL A 157 -19.57 -36.87 6.47
N ASN A 158 -20.82 -36.91 6.94
CA ASN A 158 -21.32 -37.76 8.01
C ASN A 158 -20.40 -37.92 9.25
N GLN A 159 -20.42 -36.95 10.17
CA GLN A 159 -20.08 -37.29 11.55
C GLN A 159 -21.22 -38.12 12.14
N GLN A 160 -21.07 -39.44 12.10
CA GLN A 160 -21.91 -40.34 12.88
C GLN A 160 -21.52 -40.19 14.35
N VAL A 161 -22.38 -39.50 15.11
CA VAL A 161 -22.36 -39.60 16.57
C VAL A 161 -22.91 -40.99 16.92
N ASN A 162 -22.06 -41.86 17.45
CA ASN A 162 -22.48 -43.17 17.96
C ASN A 162 -23.49 -42.94 19.10
N ASN A 163 -24.77 -43.20 18.83
CA ASN A 163 -25.73 -43.52 19.87
C ASN A 163 -26.47 -44.79 19.43
N ASP A 164 -26.11 -45.86 20.14
CA ASP A 164 -26.62 -47.23 20.19
C ASP A 164 -27.74 -47.72 19.24
N GLN A 165 -27.37 -48.79 18.52
CA GLN A 165 -28.15 -49.97 18.12
C GLN A 165 -29.07 -49.97 16.87
N PRO A 166 -29.27 -51.16 16.24
CA PRO A 166 -29.25 -51.33 14.79
C PRO A 166 -30.62 -51.65 14.20
N ALA A 167 -30.86 -51.23 12.96
CA ALA A 167 -31.93 -51.80 12.14
C ALA A 167 -31.50 -51.86 10.67
N SER A 168 -31.37 -53.10 10.20
CA SER A 168 -31.31 -53.46 8.79
C SER A 168 -32.59 -53.01 8.10
N GLU A 169 -32.51 -52.29 6.98
CA GLU A 169 -33.42 -52.53 5.86
C GLU A 169 -32.95 -51.91 4.52
N LYS A 170 -33.05 -52.76 3.51
CA LYS A 170 -32.79 -52.63 2.07
C LYS A 170 -33.04 -51.23 1.48
N ASN A 171 -32.07 -50.73 0.71
CA ASN A 171 -32.39 -49.81 -0.37
C ASN A 171 -31.59 -50.12 -1.66
N LYS A 172 -32.35 -50.22 -2.75
CA LYS A 172 -31.94 -50.70 -4.08
C LYS A 172 -30.93 -49.72 -4.69
N LYS A 173 -29.78 -50.24 -5.14
CA LYS A 173 -28.87 -49.49 -6.02
C LYS A 173 -29.38 -49.58 -7.47
N PRO A 174 -29.70 -48.47 -8.16
CA PRO A 174 -29.47 -48.39 -9.59
C PRO A 174 -28.01 -48.01 -9.84
N ALA A 175 -27.41 -48.69 -10.82
CA ALA A 175 -26.01 -48.63 -11.20
C ALA A 175 -25.61 -47.24 -11.70
N ASN A 176 -24.46 -46.73 -11.23
CA ASN A 176 -23.75 -45.69 -11.97
C ASN A 176 -22.99 -46.38 -13.10
N GLU A 177 -23.32 -45.98 -14.32
CA GLU A 177 -22.68 -46.39 -15.56
C GLU A 177 -21.17 -46.15 -15.46
N LEU A 178 -20.43 -47.25 -15.32
CA LEU A 178 -19.01 -47.31 -15.59
C LEU A 178 -18.85 -47.07 -17.09
N LEU A 179 -18.25 -45.93 -17.45
CA LEU A 179 -17.64 -45.76 -18.76
C LEU A 179 -16.47 -46.73 -18.86
N ILE A 180 -16.76 -47.87 -19.48
CA ILE A 180 -15.80 -48.83 -19.97
C ILE A 180 -15.12 -48.15 -21.16
N GLU A 181 -13.88 -47.67 -20.99
CA GLU A 181 -12.90 -47.82 -22.06
C GLU A 181 -11.61 -48.38 -21.45
N GLU A 182 -11.35 -49.61 -21.88
CA GLU A 182 -10.21 -50.43 -21.54
C GLU A 182 -8.91 -49.76 -22.00
N LYS A 183 -8.01 -49.47 -21.05
CA LYS A 183 -6.60 -49.79 -21.27
C LYS A 183 -6.03 -50.54 -20.07
N ARG A 184 -5.70 -51.79 -20.37
CA ARG A 184 -5.02 -52.78 -19.54
C ARG A 184 -3.76 -52.21 -18.88
N ASN A 185 -3.56 -52.56 -17.61
CA ASN A 185 -2.28 -52.75 -16.92
C ASN A 185 -1.04 -52.08 -17.54
N GLU A 186 -0.91 -50.77 -17.41
CA GLU A 186 0.40 -50.13 -17.40
C GLU A 186 0.76 -49.80 -15.95
N THR A 187 1.76 -50.50 -15.44
CA THR A 187 2.45 -50.10 -14.22
C THR A 187 3.13 -48.76 -14.51
N LEU A 188 2.64 -47.68 -13.89
CA LEU A 188 3.27 -46.37 -13.95
C LEU A 188 4.62 -46.43 -13.21
N ASP A 189 5.70 -46.69 -13.95
CA ASP A 189 7.08 -46.57 -13.46
C ASP A 189 7.44 -45.09 -13.30
N PHE A 190 7.79 -44.67 -12.08
CA PHE A 190 8.17 -43.30 -11.73
C PHE A 190 9.68 -43.01 -11.88
N ARG A 191 10.44 -43.86 -12.58
CA ARG A 191 11.88 -43.63 -12.77
C ARG A 191 12.15 -42.72 -13.98
N ARG A 192 12.51 -41.48 -13.69
CA ARG A 192 13.17 -40.57 -14.66
C ARG A 192 14.59 -41.08 -14.91
N THR A 193 14.88 -41.52 -16.14
CA THR A 193 16.26 -41.71 -16.61
C THR A 193 16.97 -40.36 -16.63
N THR A 194 18.07 -40.25 -15.90
CA THR A 194 18.94 -39.07 -15.94
C THR A 194 20.01 -39.32 -17.00
N GLU A 195 20.17 -38.42 -17.96
CA GLU A 195 21.25 -38.49 -18.94
C GLU A 195 22.60 -38.19 -18.26
N THR A 196 23.59 -39.02 -18.57
CA THR A 196 24.97 -38.87 -18.11
C THR A 196 25.56 -37.57 -18.65
N ILE A 197 25.91 -36.66 -17.76
CA ILE A 197 26.63 -35.43 -18.11
C ILE A 197 28.10 -35.81 -18.36
N PRO A 198 28.72 -35.46 -19.50
CA PRO A 198 30.15 -35.64 -19.68
C PRO A 198 30.91 -34.68 -18.76
N ALA A 199 31.50 -35.22 -17.69
CA ALA A 199 32.48 -34.53 -16.89
C ALA A 199 33.80 -34.44 -17.69
N HIS A 200 34.20 -33.21 -18.02
CA HIS A 200 35.48 -32.78 -18.59
C HIS A 200 35.66 -32.83 -20.12
N PRO A 201 35.65 -31.67 -20.80
CA PRO A 201 36.33 -31.48 -22.08
C PRO A 201 37.86 -31.48 -21.87
N ALA A 202 38.57 -32.13 -22.79
CA ALA A 202 40.01 -32.38 -22.77
C ALA A 202 40.85 -31.09 -22.66
N MET A 203 41.95 -31.17 -21.90
CA MET A 203 42.93 -30.12 -21.73
C MET A 203 43.53 -29.66 -23.06
N GLU A 204 43.52 -28.35 -23.28
CA GLU A 204 44.34 -27.68 -24.29
C GLU A 204 45.64 -27.21 -23.63
N THR A 205 46.76 -27.75 -24.09
CA THR A 205 48.11 -27.44 -23.64
C THR A 205 48.47 -26.01 -24.06
N VAL A 206 48.37 -25.04 -23.16
CA VAL A 206 48.86 -23.69 -23.42
C VAL A 206 50.37 -23.66 -23.16
N GLU A 207 51.13 -23.41 -24.23
CA GLU A 207 52.59 -23.26 -24.23
C GLU A 207 53.06 -22.28 -23.14
N VAL A 208 54.01 -22.74 -22.32
CA VAL A 208 54.77 -21.88 -21.41
C VAL A 208 55.74 -21.05 -22.26
N GLY A 209 55.33 -19.81 -22.55
CA GLY A 209 56.20 -18.77 -23.08
C GLY A 209 57.33 -18.45 -22.11
N ARG A 210 58.47 -19.09 -22.30
CA ARG A 210 59.74 -18.81 -21.61
C ARG A 210 60.18 -17.37 -21.91
N ARG A 211 59.91 -16.43 -20.99
CA ARG A 211 60.63 -15.15 -20.96
C ARG A 211 62.05 -15.42 -20.51
N LYS A 212 63.00 -15.36 -21.45
CA LYS A 212 64.35 -14.89 -21.16
C LYS A 212 64.20 -13.41 -20.83
N ASP A 213 64.78 -12.97 -19.73
CA ASP A 213 65.45 -11.66 -19.65
C ASP A 213 66.42 -11.67 -18.46
N THR A 214 67.66 -11.31 -18.82
CA THR A 214 68.81 -10.76 -18.08
C THR A 214 68.81 -10.75 -16.56
#